data_AF-A0A2M7YH10-F1
#
_entry.id   AF-A0A2M7YH10-F1
#
_cell.length_a   1.000
_cell.length_b   1.000
_cell.length_c   1.000
_cell.angle_alpha   90.00
_cell.angle_beta   90.00
_cell.angle_gamma   90.00
#
_symmetry.space_group_name_H-M   'P 1'
#
loop_
_entity.id
_entity.type
_entity.pdbx_description
1 polymer ?
#
loop_
_entity_poly.entity_id
_entity_poly.type
_entity_poly.pdbx_seq_one_letter_code
_entity_poly.pdbx_strand_id
1 'polypeptide(L)' 'IFDEKLVLIGEDGAKWGVGEKTAFIAEGKYWVNNHAHVLRPNRNKILDEILTAYINSIDLMFYITGVTVPKLNQEKMR' A
#
# COMPACT_ATOMS: atom_id res chain seq x y z
N ILE A 1 -14.28 -4.97 -9.55
CA ILE A 1 -14.69 -3.63 -9.04
C ILE A 1 -14.90 -3.78 -7.55
N PHE A 2 -14.32 -2.88 -6.75
CA PHE A 2 -14.52 -2.83 -5.30
C PHE A 2 -15.62 -1.82 -4.98
N ASP A 3 -16.35 -2.08 -3.88
CA ASP A 3 -17.37 -1.19 -3.32
C ASP A 3 -17.30 -1.25 -1.78
N GLU A 4 -16.08 -1.09 -1.26
CA GLU A 4 -15.79 -1.13 0.17
C GLU A 4 -14.57 -0.24 0.48
N LYS A 5 -14.42 0.20 1.73
CA LYS A 5 -13.23 0.92 2.18
C LYS A 5 -12.03 -0.04 2.22
N LEU A 6 -10.92 0.29 1.55
CA LEU A 6 -9.67 -0.49 1.56
C LEU A 6 -8.46 0.43 1.69
N VAL A 7 -7.32 -0.13 2.07
CA VAL A 7 -6.02 0.55 2.01
C VAL A 7 -5.26 0.02 0.81
N LEU A 8 -4.84 0.91 -0.08
CA LEU A 8 -4.06 0.59 -1.26
C LEU A 8 -2.60 0.98 -1.05
N ILE A 9 -1.66 0.19 -1.57
CA ILE A 9 -0.21 0.47 -1.53
C ILE A 9 0.36 0.29 -2.93
N GLY A 10 1.19 1.22 -3.40
CA GLY A 10 1.85 1.11 -4.70
C GLY A 10 2.85 -0.06 -4.77
N GLU A 11 2.70 -0.93 -5.76
CA GLU A 11 3.54 -2.11 -5.99
C GLU A 11 4.73 -1.80 -6.91
N ASP A 12 4.47 -1.17 -8.06
CA ASP A 12 5.46 -0.82 -9.08
C ASP A 12 5.38 0.68 -9.40
N GLY A 13 6.53 1.33 -9.59
CA GLY A 13 6.59 2.76 -9.97
C GLY A 13 6.06 3.75 -8.92
N ALA A 14 5.87 3.30 -7.68
CA ALA A 14 5.50 4.16 -6.57
C ALA A 14 6.73 4.80 -5.92
N LYS A 15 6.50 5.69 -4.96
CA LYS A 15 7.54 6.26 -4.10
C LYS A 15 7.47 5.56 -2.75
N TRP A 16 8.60 5.09 -2.22
CA TRP A 16 8.64 4.23 -1.02
C TRP A 16 9.51 4.79 0.11
N GLY A 17 10.02 6.01 -0.05
CA GLY A 17 10.80 6.69 1.00
C GLY A 17 9.92 7.15 2.16
N VAL A 18 10.57 7.51 3.26
CA VAL A 18 9.92 8.03 4.47
C VAL A 18 9.08 9.27 4.13
N GLY A 19 7.81 9.29 4.53
CA GLY A 19 6.89 10.41 4.32
C GLY A 19 6.25 10.45 2.94
N GLU A 20 6.65 9.58 2.01
CA GLU A 20 6.01 9.48 0.71
C GLU A 20 4.63 8.83 0.83
N LYS A 21 3.65 9.36 0.09
CA LYS A 21 2.26 8.90 0.12
C LYS A 21 2.06 7.65 -0.74
N THR A 22 2.75 6.56 -0.37
CA THR A 22 2.66 5.28 -1.08
C THR A 22 1.40 4.51 -0.77
N ALA A 23 0.87 4.68 0.45
CA ALA A 23 -0.36 4.09 0.93
C ALA A 23 -1.48 5.14 1.00
N PHE A 24 -2.69 4.74 0.60
CA PHE A 24 -3.87 5.60 0.65
C PHE A 24 -5.15 4.79 0.89
N ILE A 25 -6.15 5.45 1.46
CA ILE A 25 -7.49 4.88 1.67
C ILE A 25 -8.33 5.12 0.42
N ALA A 26 -8.97 4.07 -0.08
CA ALA A 26 -9.95 4.14 -1.17
C ALA A 26 -11.33 3.73 -0.65
N GLU A 27 -12.37 4.46 -1.04
CA GLU A 27 -13.76 4.22 -0.64
C GLU A 27 -14.75 4.46 -1.79
N GLY A 28 -15.96 3.91 -1.66
CA GLY A 28 -16.97 3.90 -2.71
C GLY A 28 -16.68 2.88 -3.81
N LYS A 29 -17.23 3.11 -5.01
CA LYS A 29 -17.01 2.25 -6.17
C LYS A 29 -15.75 2.66 -6.91
N TYR A 30 -14.78 1.75 -6.98
CA TYR A 30 -13.53 1.97 -7.69
C TYR A 30 -12.98 0.70 -8.33
N TRP A 31 -12.05 0.91 -9.26
CA TRP A 31 -11.24 -0.14 -9.86
C TRP A 31 -9.78 0.10 -9.47
N VAL A 32 -9.08 -0.98 -9.16
CA VAL A 32 -7.66 -0.96 -8.82
C VAL A 32 -6.92 -1.65 -9.96
N ASN A 33 -5.83 -1.04 -10.41
CA ASN A 33 -4.97 -1.64 -11.43
C ASN A 33 -4.12 -2.78 -10.82
N ASN A 34 -3.36 -3.48 -11.67
CA ASN A 34 -2.49 -4.59 -11.28
C ASN A 34 -1.13 -4.14 -10.68
N HIS A 35 -0.95 -2.86 -10.37
CA HIS A 35 0.28 -2.29 -9.80
C HIS A 35 0.04 -1.72 -8.41
N ALA A 36 -0.96 -2.23 -7.69
CA ALA A 36 -1.25 -1.85 -6.32
C ALA A 36 -1.66 -3.07 -5.48
N HIS A 37 -1.15 -3.10 -4.26
CA HIS A 37 -1.59 -4.03 -3.24
C HIS A 37 -2.89 -3.56 -2.63
N VAL A 38 -3.82 -4.48 -2.45
CA VAL A 38 -5.12 -4.22 -1.83
C VAL A 38 -5.13 -4.83 -0.44
N LEU A 39 -5.15 -3.99 0.59
CA LEU A 39 -5.24 -4.43 1.98
C LEU A 39 -6.67 -4.26 2.50
N ARG A 40 -7.15 -5.32 3.18
CA ARG A 40 -8.37 -5.30 3.98
C ARG A 40 -7.99 -5.41 5.46
N PRO A 41 -7.82 -4.30 6.18
CA PRO A 41 -7.37 -4.33 7.57
C PRO A 41 -8.39 -5.01 8.47
N ASN A 42 -7.91 -5.66 9.53
CA ASN A 42 -8.79 -6.11 10.60
C ASN A 42 -9.17 -4.91 11.47
N ARG A 43 -10.32 -4.31 11.17
CA ARG A 43 -10.82 -3.08 11.81
C ARG A 43 -11.14 -3.21 13.30
N ASN A 44 -11.19 -4.42 13.85
CA ASN A 44 -11.27 -4.63 15.30
C ASN A 44 -9.91 -4.40 16.00
N LYS A 45 -8.81 -4.31 15.24
CA LYS A 45 -7.45 -4.18 15.77
C LYS A 45 -6.76 -2.87 15.38
N ILE A 46 -7.05 -2.35 14.19
CA ILE A 46 -6.37 -1.15 13.67
C ILE A 46 -7.31 -0.32 12.82
N LEU A 47 -7.20 1.01 12.96
CA LEU A 47 -7.90 1.97 12.10
C LEU A 47 -7.16 2.10 10.77
N ASP A 48 -7.92 2.26 9.68
CA ASP A 48 -7.37 2.40 8.32
C ASP A 48 -6.40 3.60 8.26
N GLU A 49 -6.74 4.70 8.92
CA GLU A 49 -5.95 5.93 8.98
C GLU A 49 -4.62 5.74 9.70
N ILE A 50 -4.60 4.96 10.79
CA ILE A 50 -3.39 4.65 11.54
C ILE A 50 -2.48 3.73 10.73
N LEU A 51 -3.06 2.72 10.06
CA LEU A 51 -2.30 1.84 9.18
C LEU A 51 -1.66 2.61 8.02
N THR A 52 -2.45 3.45 7.34
CA THR A 52 -1.96 4.28 6.23
C THR A 52 -0.88 5.25 6.69
N ALA A 53 -1.07 5.94 7.83
CA ALA A 53 -0.08 6.84 8.38
C ALA A 53 1.22 6.12 8.77
N TYR A 54 1.13 4.93 9.36
CA TYR A 54 2.28 4.11 9.72
C TYR A 54 3.07 3.66 8.49
N ILE A 55 2.40 3.14 7.46
CA ILE A 55 3.08 2.71 6.22
C ILE A 55 3.82 3.88 5.57
N ASN A 56 3.18 5.06 5.54
CA ASN A 56 3.80 6.26 4.96
C ASN A 56 4.87 6.88 5.87
N SER A 57 4.99 6.48 7.15
CA SER A 57 6.00 7.02 8.07
C SER A 57 7.28 6.19 8.17
N ILE A 58 7.28 4.98 7.62
CA ILE A 58 8.46 4.10 7.60
C ILE A 58 9.18 4.13 6.25
N ASP A 59 10.47 3.79 6.25
CA ASP A 59 11.23 3.62 5.02
C ASP A 59 10.95 2.24 4.43
N LEU A 60 10.23 2.19 3.30
CA LEU A 60 9.90 0.93 2.63
C LEU A 60 10.97 0.50 1.63
N MET A 61 12.00 1.33 1.38
CA MET A 61 13.07 1.02 0.43
C MET A 61 13.76 -0.31 0.73
N PHE A 62 13.83 -0.72 2.00
CA PHE A 62 14.38 -2.01 2.43
C PHE A 62 13.61 -3.25 1.93
N TYR A 63 12.34 -3.07 1.55
CA TYR A 63 11.48 -4.13 1.02
C TYR A 63 11.39 -4.11 -0.51
N ILE A 64 11.95 -3.08 -1.14
CA ILE A 64 11.95 -2.95 -2.59
C ILE A 64 13.01 -3.86 -3.20
N THR A 65 12.61 -4.53 -4.28
CA THR A 65 13.44 -5.48 -5.02
C THR A 65 13.39 -5.16 -6.51
N GLY A 66 14.33 -5.72 -7.28
CA GLY A 66 14.44 -5.44 -8.72
C GLY A 66 15.39 -4.27 -9.00
N VAL A 67 16.29 -4.47 -9.96
CA VAL A 67 17.31 -3.47 -10.34
C VAL A 67 16.80 -2.56 -11.46
N THR A 68 16.15 -3.16 -12.48
CA THR A 68 15.66 -2.43 -13.65
C THR A 68 14.25 -1.88 -13.44
N VAL A 69 13.39 -2.62 -12.73
CA VAL A 69 12.04 -2.19 -12.36
C VAL A 69 11.90 -2.43 -10.85
N PRO A 70 12.08 -1.38 -10.03
CA PRO A 70 11.91 -1.50 -8.58
C PRO A 70 10.45 -1.79 -8.23
N LYS A 71 10.25 -2.75 -7.33
CA LYS A 71 8.96 -3.32 -6.98
C LYS A 71 8.88 -3.71 -5.51
N LEU A 72 7.76 -3.37 -4.86
CA LEU A 72 7.35 -3.93 -3.58
C LEU A 72 6.62 -5.25 -3.84
N ASN A 73 7.32 -6.39 -3.76
CA ASN A 73 6.70 -7.69 -3.99
C ASN A 73 5.81 -8.13 -2.83
N GLN A 74 4.68 -8.79 -3.11
CA GLN A 74 3.74 -9.26 -2.08
C GLN A 74 4.40 -10.18 -1.03
N GLU A 75 5.42 -10.96 -1.43
CA GLU A 75 6.20 -11.80 -0.50
C GLU A 75 6.83 -10.98 0.64
N LYS A 76 7.25 -9.74 0.37
CA LYS A 76 7.87 -8.84 1.36
C LYS A 76 6.85 -8.18 2.30
N MET A 77 5.56 -8.40 2.07
CA MET A 77 4.46 -7.84 2.88
C MET A 77 3.79 -8.85 3.82
N ARG A 78 4.24 -10.11 3.81
CA ARG A 78 3.76 -11.16 4.73
C ARG A 78 4.46 -11.07 6.08
#